data_AF-C6BB43-F1
#
_entry.id   AF-C6BB43-F1
#
_cell.length_a   1.000
_cell.length_b   1.000
_cell.length_c   1.000
_cell.angle_alpha   90.00
_cell.angle_beta   90.00
_cell.angle_gamma   90.00
#
_symmetry.space_group_name_H-M   'P 1'
#
loop_
_entity.id
_entity.type
_entity.pdbx_description
1 polymer ?
#
loop_
_entity_poly.entity_id
_entity_poly.type
_entity_poly.pdbx_seq_one_letter_code
_entity_poly.pdbx_strand_id
1 'polypeptide(L)'
;MTAQPYRLYIERIDPSKNMARFYALSIEPNLFGETSLVRSWGRIGSRGQQKIHVFDSEAKAVDLLLSLLRRKRSRGYRVLQ
;
A
#
# COMPACT_ATOMS: atom_id res chain seq x y z
N MET A 1 -17.73 -6.83 11.23
CA MET A 1 -16.99 -5.77 10.51
C MET A 1 -15.99 -5.17 11.49
N THR A 2 -14.75 -5.66 11.51
CA THR A 2 -13.71 -5.09 12.36
C THR A 2 -13.31 -3.73 11.80
N ALA A 3 -13.47 -2.67 12.59
CA ALA A 3 -13.25 -1.27 12.23
C ALA A 3 -11.76 -0.90 12.05
N GLN A 4 -10.89 -1.86 11.74
CA GLN A 4 -9.50 -1.57 11.39
C GLN A 4 -9.44 -1.27 9.89
N PRO A 5 -9.21 0.00 9.48
CA PRO A 5 -8.94 0.28 8.09
C PRO A 5 -7.66 -0.46 7.69
N TYR A 6 -7.67 -1.21 6.59
CA TYR A 6 -6.47 -1.91 6.08
C TYR A 6 -5.46 -0.91 5.52
N ARG A 7 -4.90 -0.06 6.37
CA ARG A 7 -3.93 0.97 6.04
C ARG A 7 -2.56 0.49 6.47
N LEU A 8 -1.65 0.42 5.52
CA LEU A 8 -0.29 -0.01 5.74
C LEU A 8 0.67 0.95 5.05
N TYR A 9 1.66 1.40 5.79
CA TYR A 9 2.75 2.21 5.28
C TYR A 9 4.08 1.48 5.55
N ILE A 10 4.89 1.32 4.50
CA ILE A 10 6.20 0.66 4.58
C ILE A 10 7.25 1.50 3.85
N GLU A 11 8.47 1.45 4.34
CA GLU A 11 9.59 2.21 3.81
C GLU A 11 10.75 1.32 3.41
N ARG A 12 11.54 1.82 2.46
CA ARG A 12 12.85 1.29 2.13
C ARG A 12 13.84 2.44 2.12
N ILE A 13 14.73 2.42 3.11
CA ILE A 13 15.81 3.38 3.28
C ILE A 13 17.15 2.63 3.13
N ASP A 14 17.99 3.09 2.21
CA ASP A 14 19.34 2.60 1.97
C ASP A 14 20.21 3.79 1.53
N PRO A 15 20.94 4.41 2.47
CA PRO A 15 21.76 5.59 2.20
C PRO A 15 22.87 5.33 1.17
N SER A 16 23.43 4.11 1.16
CA SER A 16 24.50 3.72 0.22
C SER A 16 24.07 3.78 -1.24
N LYS A 17 22.75 3.79 -1.50
CA LYS A 17 22.15 3.84 -2.83
C LYS A 17 21.33 5.11 -3.08
N ASN A 18 21.47 6.14 -2.25
CA ASN A 18 20.64 7.36 -2.29
C ASN A 18 19.13 7.03 -2.38
N MET A 19 18.69 6.06 -1.57
CA MET A 19 17.35 5.51 -1.62
C MET A 19 16.60 5.79 -0.33
N ALA A 20 15.54 6.58 -0.44
CA ALA A 20 14.55 6.81 0.60
C ALA A 20 13.17 6.78 -0.08
N ARG A 21 12.47 5.65 0.00
CA ARG A 21 11.19 5.43 -0.69
C ARG A 21 10.12 4.89 0.23
N PHE A 22 8.89 5.33 0.01
CA PHE A 22 7.71 4.82 0.70
C PHE A 22 6.84 3.97 -0.24
N TYR A 23 6.01 3.13 0.37
CA TYR A 23 4.91 2.44 -0.27
C TYR A 23 3.75 2.36 0.72
N ALA A 24 2.59 2.88 0.34
CA ALA A 24 1.38 2.89 1.14
C ALA A 24 0.29 2.07 0.45
N LEU A 25 -0.49 1.33 1.22
CA LEU A 25 -1.64 0.52 0.79
C LEU A 25 -2.82 0.85 1.69
N SER A 26 -4.00 1.11 1.12
CA SER A 26 -5.25 1.21 1.86
C SER A 26 -6.38 0.51 1.14
N ILE A 27 -7.20 -0.26 1.86
CA ILE A 27 -8.51 -0.70 1.36
C ILE A 27 -9.55 0.26 1.90
N GLU A 28 -10.34 0.83 0.99
CA GLU A 28 -11.35 1.83 1.29
C GLU A 28 -12.65 1.50 0.54
N PRO A 29 -13.83 1.76 1.13
CA PRO A 29 -15.08 1.74 0.38
C PRO A 29 -15.07 2.86 -0.66
N ASN A 30 -15.65 2.61 -1.84
CA ASN A 30 -15.86 3.64 -2.85
C ASN A 30 -17.31 4.18 -2.82
N LEU A 31 -17.56 5.24 -3.58
CA LEU A 31 -18.88 5.92 -3.63
C LEU A 31 -20.02 5.05 -4.18
N PHE A 32 -19.71 3.89 -4.75
CA PHE A 32 -20.67 2.97 -5.36
C PHE A 32 -20.95 1.74 -4.48
N GLY A 33 -20.45 1.74 -3.23
CA GLY A 33 -20.60 0.61 -2.31
C GLY A 33 -19.67 -0.57 -2.61
N GLU A 34 -18.73 -0.41 -3.54
CA GLU A 34 -17.71 -1.42 -3.85
C GLU A 34 -16.44 -1.17 -3.02
N THR A 35 -15.48 -2.09 -3.13
CA THR A 35 -14.21 -1.98 -2.40
C THR A 35 -13.08 -1.56 -3.33
N SER A 36 -12.21 -0.65 -2.88
CA SER A 36 -11.05 -0.20 -3.64
C SER A 36 -9.75 -0.37 -2.86
N LEU A 37 -8.72 -0.90 -3.52
CA LEU A 37 -7.34 -0.83 -3.04
C LEU A 37 -6.67 0.41 -3.62
N VAL A 38 -6.34 1.37 -2.76
CA VAL A 38 -5.49 2.50 -3.09
C VAL A 38 -4.06 2.15 -2.76
N ARG A 39 -3.14 2.39 -3.70
CA ARG A 39 -1.70 2.23 -3.47
C ARG A 39 -0.97 3.50 -3.87
N SER A 40 -0.08 3.96 -3.01
CA SER A 40 0.74 5.16 -3.24
C SER A 40 2.22 4.86 -3.05
N TRP A 41 3.10 5.46 -3.84
CA TRP A 41 4.54 5.21 -3.78
C TRP A 41 5.36 6.40 -4.28
N GLY A 42 6.55 6.58 -3.72
CA GLY A 42 7.40 7.70 -4.09
C GLY A 42 8.69 7.75 -3.30
N ARG A 43 9.43 8.85 -3.46
CA ARG A 43 10.50 9.20 -2.52
C ARG A 43 9.85 9.75 -1.24
N ILE A 44 10.45 9.46 -0.09
CA ILE A 44 9.97 10.03 1.18
C ILE A 44 10.08 11.57 1.09
N GLY A 45 9.05 12.27 1.56
CA GLY A 45 8.95 13.73 1.44
C GLY A 45 8.45 14.24 0.09
N SER A 46 8.01 13.38 -0.83
CA SER A 46 7.40 13.79 -2.11
C SER A 46 5.95 13.31 -2.23
N ARG A 47 5.20 13.96 -3.13
CA ARG A 47 3.81 13.58 -3.46
C ARG A 47 3.69 12.14 -3.98
N GLY A 48 4.74 11.63 -4.61
CA GLY A 48 4.75 10.29 -5.20
C GLY A 48 3.72 10.10 -6.33
N GLN A 49 3.31 8.86 -6.53
CA GLN A 49 2.31 8.40 -7.49
C GLN A 49 1.25 7.58 -6.76
N GLN A 50 0.06 7.51 -7.33
CA GLN A 50 -1.06 6.74 -6.79
C GLN A 50 -1.70 5.87 -7.89
N LYS A 51 -2.23 4.72 -7.51
CA LYS A 51 -3.11 3.90 -8.33
C LYS A 51 -4.25 3.34 -7.49
N ILE A 52 -5.43 3.29 -8.09
CA ILE A 52 -6.64 2.72 -7.49
C ILE A 52 -7.00 1.45 -8.27
N HIS A 53 -7.35 0.40 -7.54
CA HIS A 53 -7.89 -0.85 -8.07
C HIS A 53 -9.27 -1.06 -7.46
N VAL A 54 -10.30 -1.17 -8.30
CA VAL A 54 -11.69 -1.40 -7.86
C VAL A 54 -11.99 -2.89 -7.90
N PHE A 55 -12.74 -3.37 -6.90
CA PHE A 55 -13.11 -4.77 -6.72
C PHE A 55 -14.57 -4.90 -6.32
N ASP A 56 -15.20 -5.95 -6.80
CA ASP A 56 -16.55 -6.39 -6.42
C ASP A 56 -16.62 -7.01 -5.01
N SER A 57 -15.48 -7.25 -4.37
CA SER A 57 -15.40 -7.88 -3.06
C SER A 57 -14.13 -7.47 -2.29
N GLU A 58 -14.28 -7.36 -0.97
CA GLU A 58 -13.18 -7.05 -0.06
C GLU A 58 -12.07 -8.12 -0.11
N ALA A 59 -12.44 -9.39 -0.21
CA ALA A 59 -11.49 -10.51 -0.27
C ALA A 59 -10.47 -10.36 -1.42
N LYS A 60 -10.93 -9.98 -2.63
CA LYS A 60 -10.03 -9.76 -3.77
C LYS A 60 -9.09 -8.57 -3.55
N ALA A 61 -9.57 -7.52 -2.89
CA ALA A 61 -8.74 -6.37 -2.52
C ALA A 61 -7.65 -6.78 -1.51
N VAL A 62 -8.01 -7.60 -0.52
CA VAL A 62 -7.09 -8.16 0.48
C VAL A 62 -6.04 -9.06 -0.18
N ASP A 63 -6.44 -9.93 -1.11
CA ASP A 63 -5.51 -10.80 -1.84
C ASP A 63 -4.44 -10.02 -2.61
N LEU A 64 -4.85 -8.94 -3.30
CA LEU A 64 -3.91 -8.07 -3.99
C LEU A 64 -3.03 -7.29 -3.00
N LEU A 65 -3.60 -6.79 -1.90
CA LEU A 65 -2.84 -6.10 -0.84
C LEU A 65 -1.73 -7.01 -0.30
N LEU A 66 -2.07 -8.25 0.08
CA LEU A 66 -1.11 -9.22 0.63
C LEU A 66 -0.05 -9.60 -0.41
N SER A 67 -0.44 -9.77 -1.66
CA SER A 67 0.49 -10.07 -2.76
C SER A 67 1.50 -8.93 -3.00
N LEU A 68 1.02 -7.68 -3.00
CA LEU A 68 1.89 -6.50 -3.11
C LEU A 68 2.81 -6.36 -1.89
N LEU A 69 2.28 -6.57 -0.69
CA LEU A 69 3.06 -6.49 0.55
C LEU A 69 4.20 -7.51 0.57
N ARG A 70 3.92 -8.79 0.26
CA ARG A 70 4.96 -9.83 0.17
C ARG A 70 6.06 -9.45 -0.82
N ARG A 71 5.67 -8.98 -2.01
CA ARG A 71 6.61 -8.53 -3.06
C ARG A 71 7.45 -7.33 -2.61
N LYS A 72 6.91 -6.42 -1.81
CA LYS A 72 7.65 -5.24 -1.33
C LYS A 72 8.57 -5.60 -0.16
N ARG A 73 8.13 -6.48 0.75
CA ARG A 73 8.97 -7.03 1.81
C ARG A 73 10.21 -7.73 1.25
N SER A 74 10.06 -8.55 0.20
CA SER A 74 11.22 -9.20 -0.44
C SER A 74 12.19 -8.21 -1.11
N ARG A 75 11.74 -6.98 -1.40
CA ARG A 75 12.58 -5.88 -1.90
C ARG A 75 13.20 -5.03 -0.78
N GLY A 76 13.04 -5.42 0.48
CA GLY A 76 13.58 -4.73 1.64
C GLY A 76 12.72 -3.59 2.19
N TYR A 77 11.45 -3.51 1.81
CA TYR A 77 10.52 -2.60 2.48
C TYR A 77 10.10 -3.15 3.86
N ARG A 78 10.04 -2.29 4.87
CA ARG A 78 9.70 -2.65 6.26
C ARG A 78 8.66 -1.69 6.83
N VAL A 79 7.88 -2.16 7.79
CA VAL A 79 6.96 -1.31 8.55
C VAL A 79 7.80 -0.37 9.40
N LEU A 80 7.41 0.91 9.51
CA LEU A 80 7.97 1.81 10.51
C LEU A 80 7.68 1.20 11.89
N GLN A 81 8.72 1.00 12.70
CA GLN A 81 8.55 0.71 14.12
C GLN A 81 8.17 1.98 14.86
#